data_AF-A0A9W5Y6Y9-F1
#
_entry.id   AF-A0A9W5Y6Y9-F1
#
_cell.length_a   1.000
_cell.length_b   1.000
_cell.length_c   1.000
_cell.angle_alpha   90.00
_cell.angle_beta   90.00
_cell.angle_gamma   90.00
#
_symmetry.space_group_name_H-M   'P 1'
#
loop_
_entity.id
_entity.type
_entity.pdbx_description
1 polymer ?
#
loop_
_entity_poly.entity_id
_entity_poly.type
_entity_poly.pdbx_seq_one_letter_code
_entity_poly.pdbx_strand_id
1 'polypeptide(L)'
;MPNEYIIRILKYGVITFVILVITIIIISYNYDVKGLASMSLGQDWYMVFEFRKKNNSFIIDFGYLSVIIPIVMAIVSDFVLRLATRRRGKLRASKVN
;
A
#
# COMPACT_ATOMS: atom_id res chain seq x y z
N MET A 1 19.30 17.91 4.68
CA MET A 1 19.60 16.80 5.60
C MET A 1 18.97 15.52 5.05
N PRO A 2 19.75 14.50 4.66
CA PRO A 2 19.24 13.27 4.05
C PRO A 2 18.28 12.47 4.95
N ASN A 3 18.40 12.61 6.28
CA ASN A 3 17.59 11.88 7.25
C ASN A 3 16.09 12.22 7.21
N GLU A 4 15.73 13.49 7.01
CA GLU A 4 14.31 13.91 6.95
C GLU A 4 13.59 13.31 5.75
N TYR A 5 14.31 13.09 4.65
CA TYR A 5 13.76 12.45 3.47
C TYR A 5 13.42 10.98 3.72
N ILE A 6 14.34 10.25 4.34
CA ILE A 6 14.16 8.83 4.67
C ILE A 6 12.98 8.66 5.63
N ILE A 7 12.90 9.49 6.68
CA ILE A 7 11.80 9.46 7.65
C ILE A 7 10.45 9.71 6.96
N ARG A 8 10.40 10.64 6.00
CA ARG A 8 9.16 10.93 5.25
C ARG A 8 8.72 9.76 4.38
N ILE A 9 9.64 9.11 3.66
CA ILE A 9 9.32 7.90 2.87
C ILE A 9 8.81 6.79 3.79
N LEU A 10 9.50 6.54 4.91
CA LEU A 10 9.09 5.53 5.88
C LEU A 10 7.68 5.80 6.41
N LYS A 11 7.37 7.06 6.76
CA LYS A 11 6.02 7.44 7.20
C LYS A 11 4.96 7.10 6.15
N TYR A 12 5.19 7.44 4.88
CA TYR A 12 4.25 7.09 3.82
C TYR A 12 4.16 5.58 3.61
N GLY A 13 5.28 4.87 3.67
CA GLY A 13 5.33 3.41 3.56
C GLY A 13 4.50 2.72 4.65
N VAL A 14 4.65 3.15 5.90
CA VAL A 14 3.86 2.62 7.04
C VAL A 14 2.37 2.90 6.83
N ILE A 15 2.00 4.12 6.44
CA ILE A 15 0.59 4.47 6.18
C ILE A 15 0.01 3.60 5.06
N THR A 16 0.73 3.47 3.94
CA THR A 16 0.28 2.65 2.81
C THR A 16 0.20 1.16 3.17
N PHE A 17 1.14 0.67 3.98
CA PHE A 17 1.13 -0.72 4.46
C PHE A 17 -0.09 -0.99 5.35
N VAL A 18 -0.40 -0.11 6.29
CA VAL A 18 -1.60 -0.25 7.14
C VAL A 18 -2.88 -0.25 6.29
N ILE A 19 -2.99 0.65 5.31
CA ILE A 19 -4.14 0.69 4.39
C ILE A 19 -4.25 -0.62 3.60
N LEU A 20 -3.12 -1.15 3.11
CA LEU A 20 -3.08 -2.42 2.39
C LEU A 20 -3.59 -3.57 3.27
N VAL A 21 -3.10 -3.68 4.51
CA VAL A 21 -3.52 -4.73 5.45
C VAL A 21 -5.02 -4.66 5.71
N ILE A 22 -5.56 -3.47 5.99
CA ILE A 22 -7.01 -3.27 6.19
C ILE A 22 -7.78 -3.72 4.93
N THR A 23 -7.31 -3.34 3.75
CA THR A 23 -7.94 -3.73 2.47
C THR A 23 -7.96 -5.25 2.30
N ILE A 24 -6.84 -5.93 2.59
CA ILE A 24 -6.73 -7.39 2.51
C ILE A 24 -7.69 -8.07 3.48
N ILE A 25 -7.84 -7.56 4.71
CA ILE A 25 -8.78 -8.08 5.70
C ILE A 25 -10.22 -7.95 5.20
N ILE A 26 -10.61 -6.80 4.65
CA ILE A 26 -11.96 -6.58 4.11
C ILE A 26 -12.26 -7.54 2.96
N ILE A 27 -11.32 -7.71 2.03
CA ILE A 27 -11.46 -8.64 0.90
C ILE A 27 -11.57 -10.08 1.40
N SER A 28 -10.73 -10.48 2.36
CA SER A 28 -10.72 -11.82 2.94
C SER A 28 -12.01 -12.13 3.68
N TYR A 29 -12.56 -11.17 4.43
CA TYR A 29 -13.87 -11.30 5.06
C TYR A 29 -14.98 -11.53 4.03
N ASN A 30 -14.96 -10.80 2.91
CA ASN A 30 -15.89 -11.01 1.81
C ASN A 30 -15.77 -12.43 1.21
N TYR A 31 -14.56 -12.97 1.09
CA TYR A 31 -14.34 -14.34 0.64
C TYR A 31 -14.91 -15.38 1.62
N ASP A 32 -14.76 -15.16 2.92
CA ASP A 32 -15.34 -16.04 3.95
C ASP A 32 -16.86 -16.03 3.93
N VAL A 33 -17.48 -14.85 3.82
CA VAL A 33 -18.95 -14.68 3.69
C VAL A 33 -19.48 -15.37 2.43
N LYS A 34 -18.70 -15.38 1.34
CA LYS A 34 -19.03 -16.10 0.10
C LYS A 34 -18.79 -17.61 0.18
N GLY A 35 -18.25 -18.11 1.28
CA GLY A 35 -17.99 -19.54 1.47
C GLY A 35 -16.83 -20.08 0.62
N LEU A 36 -15.91 -19.22 0.18
CA LEU A 36 -14.75 -19.66 -0.61
C LEU A 36 -13.78 -20.45 0.27
N ALA A 37 -13.19 -21.52 -0.28
CA ALA A 37 -12.26 -22.39 0.45
C ALA A 37 -10.82 -21.86 0.43
N SER A 38 -10.36 -21.38 -0.73
CA SER A 38 -9.05 -20.77 -0.90
C SER A 38 -9.10 -19.75 -2.04
N MET A 39 -8.40 -18.63 -1.88
CA MET A 39 -8.23 -17.59 -2.90
C MET A 39 -6.88 -16.91 -2.73
N SER A 40 -6.13 -16.70 -3.81
CA SER A 40 -4.86 -15.99 -3.78
C SER A 40 -4.90 -14.78 -4.70
N LEU A 41 -4.32 -13.66 -4.24
CA LEU A 41 -4.01 -12.53 -5.10
C LEU A 41 -2.52 -12.59 -5.45
N GLY A 42 -2.24 -13.07 -6.67
CA GLY A 42 -0.89 -13.38 -7.14
C GLY A 42 -0.50 -14.84 -6.90
N GLN A 43 0.72 -15.21 -7.29
CA GLN A 43 1.25 -16.56 -7.15
C GLN A 43 2.76 -16.51 -6.92
N ASP A 44 3.30 -17.52 -6.21
CA ASP A 44 4.74 -17.68 -5.96
C ASP A 44 5.39 -16.38 -5.44
N TRP A 45 6.44 -15.91 -6.11
CA TRP A 45 7.21 -14.74 -5.70
C TRP A 45 6.44 -13.41 -5.83
N TYR A 46 5.37 -13.37 -6.65
CA TYR A 46 4.52 -12.19 -6.85
C TYR A 46 3.20 -12.30 -6.08
N MET A 47 3.11 -13.19 -5.09
CA MET A 47 1.95 -13.25 -4.20
C MET A 47 1.86 -12.00 -3.32
N VAL A 48 0.66 -11.41 -3.27
CA VAL A 48 0.31 -10.32 -2.36
C VAL A 48 -0.26 -10.90 -1.08
N PHE A 49 -1.29 -11.75 -1.19
CA PHE A 49 -1.83 -12.51 -0.07
C PHE A 49 -2.54 -13.78 -0.55
N GLU A 50 -2.60 -14.79 0.32
CA GLU A 50 -3.40 -15.99 0.16
C GLU A 50 -4.40 -16.08 1.31
N PHE A 51 -5.68 -16.20 0.98
CA PHE A 51 -6.77 -16.49 1.89
C PHE A 51 -6.99 -18.00 1.93
N ARG A 52 -7.06 -18.58 3.13
CA ARG A 52 -7.39 -19.98 3.35
C ARG A 52 -8.44 -20.15 4.44
N LYS A 53 -9.53 -20.84 4.12
CA LYS A 53 -10.57 -21.17 5.10
C LYS A 53 -10.13 -22.36 5.94
N LYS A 54 -10.21 -22.23 7.27
CA LYS A 54 -9.87 -23.26 8.24
C LYS A 54 -11.02 -23.45 9.22
N ASN A 55 -11.88 -24.43 8.96
CA ASN A 55 -13.08 -24.73 9.74
C ASN A 55 -13.95 -23.48 9.96
N ASN A 56 -13.99 -22.95 11.19
CA ASN A 56 -14.76 -21.76 11.61
C ASN A 56 -13.93 -20.45 11.58
N SER A 57 -12.75 -20.46 10.99
CA SER A 57 -11.88 -19.29 10.91
C SER A 57 -11.25 -19.18 9.53
N PHE A 58 -10.65 -18.03 9.23
CA PHE A 58 -9.84 -17.86 8.05
C PHE A 58 -8.40 -17.49 8.43
N ILE A 59 -7.47 -17.86 7.56
CA ILE A 59 -6.06 -17.50 7.63
C ILE A 59 -5.74 -16.64 6.42
N ILE A 60 -4.91 -15.63 6.64
CA ILE A 60 -4.36 -14.78 5.59
C ILE A 60 -2.84 -14.91 5.65
N ASP A 61 -2.26 -15.43 4.58
CA ASP A 61 -0.81 -15.50 4.41
C ASP A 61 -0.36 -14.32 3.55
N PHE A 62 0.54 -13.49 4.08
CA PHE A 62 1.07 -12.34 3.35
C PHE A 62 2.27 -12.75 2.51
N GLY A 63 2.24 -12.43 1.22
CA GLY A 63 3.35 -12.67 0.29
C GLY A 63 4.30 -11.48 0.19
N TYR A 64 5.43 -11.64 -0.51
CA TYR A 64 6.47 -10.60 -0.61
C TYR A 64 5.98 -9.27 -1.19
N LEU A 65 5.03 -9.31 -2.14
CA LEU A 65 4.50 -8.08 -2.73
C LEU A 65 3.68 -7.24 -1.74
N SER A 66 3.15 -7.83 -0.67
CA SER A 66 2.48 -7.05 0.37
C SER A 66 3.41 -6.05 1.07
N VAL A 67 4.73 -6.29 1.04
CA VAL A 67 5.75 -5.39 1.57
C VAL A 67 6.31 -4.48 0.48
N ILE A 68 6.55 -5.02 -0.72
CA ILE A 68 7.14 -4.26 -1.83
C ILE A 68 6.19 -3.16 -2.32
N ILE A 69 4.89 -3.45 -2.44
CA ILE A 69 3.90 -2.48 -2.96
C ILE A 69 3.89 -1.19 -2.11
N PRO A 70 3.77 -1.23 -0.77
CA PRO A 70 3.82 -0.02 0.06
C PRO A 70 5.12 0.78 -0.07
N ILE A 71 6.27 0.11 -0.23
CA ILE A 71 7.56 0.79 -0.42
C ILE A 71 7.56 1.55 -1.76
N VAL A 72 7.18 0.90 -2.85
CA VAL A 72 7.11 1.51 -4.17
C VAL A 72 6.10 2.67 -4.17
N MET A 73 4.93 2.47 -3.58
CA MET A 73 3.88 3.49 -3.45
C MET A 73 4.33 4.69 -2.61
N ALA A 74 5.13 4.48 -1.56
CA ALA A 74 5.68 5.56 -0.75
C ALA A 74 6.66 6.44 -1.55
N ILE A 75 7.53 5.81 -2.36
CA ILE A 75 8.48 6.50 -3.24
C ILE A 75 7.70 7.32 -4.28
N VAL A 76 6.71 6.71 -4.95
CA VAL A 76 5.86 7.39 -5.94
C VAL A 76 5.10 8.56 -5.30
N SER A 77 4.55 8.36 -4.10
CA SER A 77 3.82 9.41 -3.38
C SER A 77 4.70 10.62 -3.06
N ASP A 78 5.94 10.41 -2.59
CA ASP A 78 6.90 11.50 -2.36
C ASP A 78 7.24 12.22 -3.68
N PHE A 79 7.46 11.49 -4.77
CA PHE A 79 7.73 12.08 -6.09
C PHE A 79 6.57 12.96 -6.58
N VAL A 80 5.33 12.45 -6.48
CA VAL A 80 4.12 13.19 -6.87
C VAL A 80 3.94 14.45 -6.03
N LEU A 81 4.15 14.38 -4.71
CA LEU A 81 4.05 15.53 -3.81
C LEU A 81 5.08 16.62 -4.14
N ARG A 82 6.32 16.24 -4.46
CA ARG A 82 7.35 17.19 -4.90
C ARG A 82 6.97 17.88 -6.20
N LEU A 83 6.46 17.11 -7.17
CA LEU A 83 6.03 17.65 -8.46
C LEU A 83 4.87 18.64 -8.27
N ALA A 84 3.90 18.30 -7.43
CA ALA A 84 2.76 19.16 -7.10
C ALA A 84 3.20 20.46 -6.41
N THR A 85 4.14 20.37 -5.46
CA THR A 85 4.67 21.53 -4.72
C THR A 85 5.42 22.49 -5.65
N ARG A 86 6.25 21.96 -6.56
CA ARG A 86 6.94 22.76 -7.58
C ARG A 86 5.97 23.49 -8.52
N ARG A 87 4.88 22.83 -8.93
CA ARG A 87 3.83 23.45 -9.76
C ARG A 87 3.10 24.57 -9.00
N ARG A 88 2.73 24.36 -7.74
CA ARG A 88 2.09 25.40 -6.90
C ARG A 88 3.02 26.60 -6.65
N GLY A 89 4.32 26.37 -6.48
CA GLY A 89 5.31 27.44 -6.35
C GLY A 89 5.38 28.34 -7.59
N LYS A 90 5.41 27.74 -8.80
CA LYS A 90 5.36 28.50 -10.06
C LYS A 90 4.08 29.30 -10.23
N LEU A 91 2.93 28.73 -9.88
CA LEU A 91 1.63 29.42 -9.96
C LEU A 91 1.52 30.60 -8.98
N ARG A 92 2.11 30.49 -7.79
CA ARG A 92 2.18 31.64 -6.85
C ARG A 92 3.13 32.73 -7.35
N ALA A 93 4.30 32.38 -7.87
CA ALA A 93 5.23 33.36 -8.44
C ALA A 93 4.63 34.11 -9.64
N SER A 94 3.85 33.43 -10.48
CA SER A 94 3.15 34.05 -11.62
C SER A 94 1.97 34.94 -11.25
N LYS A 95 1.48 34.90 -10.00
CA LYS A 95 0.41 35.78 -9.50
C LYS A 95 0.93 37.02 -8.78
N VAL A 96 2.23 37.06 -8.47
CA VAL A 96 2.88 38.17 -7.75
C VAL A 96 3.58 39.14 -8.73
N ASN A 97 3.76 38.72 -10.00
CA ASN A 97 4.06 39.61 -11.13
C ASN A 97 2.78 39.96 -11.87
#